data_AF-A0A961TC89-F1
#
_entry.id   AF-A0A961TC89-F1
#
_cell.length_a   1.000
_cell.length_b   1.000
_cell.length_c   1.000
_cell.angle_alpha   90.00
_cell.angle_beta   90.00
_cell.angle_gamma   90.00
#
_symmetry.space_group_name_H-M   'P 1'
#
loop_
_entity.id
_entity.type
_entity.pdbx_description
1 polymer ?
#
loop_
_entity_poly.entity_id
_entity_poly.type
_entity_poly.pdbx_seq_one_letter_code
_entity_poly.pdbx_strand_id
1 'polypeptide(L)' 'LAKSGSAVLVISQDLDEIFEISDRIAVMHDGEISEPIPIAEATLEKIGLLMGGANPGHHSPLVETLSGEGAA' A
#
# COMPACT_ATOMS: atom_id res chain seq x y z
N LEU A 1 11.29 -17.19 1.14
CA LEU A 1 11.32 -15.72 1.24
C LEU A 1 10.39 -15.25 2.37
N ALA A 2 9.07 -15.25 2.17
CA ALA A 2 8.14 -14.88 3.26
C ALA A 2 8.26 -15.80 4.50
N LYS A 3 8.17 -17.13 4.30
CA LYS A 3 8.33 -18.13 5.38
C LYS A 3 9.71 -18.16 6.04
N SER A 4 10.71 -17.51 5.45
CA SER A 4 12.06 -17.38 6.00
C SER A 4 12.27 -16.06 6.75
N GLY A 5 11.19 -15.33 7.06
CA GLY A 5 11.23 -14.08 7.83
C GLY A 5 11.54 -12.83 7.02
N SER A 6 11.53 -12.91 5.68
CA SER A 6 11.75 -11.75 4.81
C SER A 6 10.43 -11.09 4.45
N ALA A 7 10.38 -9.76 4.48
CA ALA A 7 9.29 -9.02 3.86
C ALA A 7 9.34 -9.20 2.33
N VAL A 8 8.18 -9.39 1.71
CA VAL A 8 8.03 -9.50 0.25
C VAL A 8 7.04 -8.43 -0.19
N LEU A 9 7.43 -7.61 -1.15
CA LEU A 9 6.55 -6.64 -1.80
C LEU A 9 6.15 -7.18 -3.17
N VAL A 10 4.85 -7.27 -3.41
CA VAL A 10 4.28 -7.64 -4.71
C VAL A 10 3.50 -6.44 -5.23
N ILE A 11 3.65 -6.14 -6.52
CA ILE A 11 2.89 -5.12 -7.22
C ILE A 11 2.20 -5.83 -8.38
N SER A 12 0.87 -5.87 -8.34
CA SER A 12 0.04 -6.46 -9.38
C SER A 12 -1.29 -5.71 -9.44
N GLN A 13 -2.00 -5.86 -10.56
CA GLN A 13 -3.39 -5.41 -10.74
C GLN A 13 -4.37 -6.60 -10.72
N ASP A 14 -3.86 -7.83 -10.68
CA ASP A 14 -4.67 -9.03 -10.56
C ASP A 14 -5.07 -9.22 -9.10
N LEU A 15 -6.36 -9.02 -8.80
CA LEU A 15 -6.86 -9.10 -7.44
C LEU A 15 -6.89 -10.55 -6.93
N ASP A 16 -7.16 -11.54 -7.78
CA ASP A 16 -7.25 -12.92 -7.32
C ASP A 16 -5.89 -13.39 -6.79
N GLU A 17 -4.82 -13.06 -7.52
CA GLU A 17 -3.44 -13.32 -7.09
C GLU A 17 -3.10 -12.60 -5.78
N ILE A 18 -3.37 -11.29 -5.71
CA ILE A 18 -3.04 -10.47 -4.54
C ILE A 18 -3.78 -10.95 -3.28
N PHE A 19 -5.05 -11.35 -3.41
CA PHE A 19 -5.81 -11.90 -2.29
C PHE A 19 -5.31 -13.28 -1.83
N GLU A 20 -4.74 -14.08 -2.72
CA GLU A 20 -4.21 -15.41 -2.38
C GLU A 20 -2.90 -15.34 -1.58
N ILE A 21 -2.03 -14.36 -1.91
CA ILE A 21 -0.64 -14.36 -1.43
C ILE A 21 -0.32 -13.31 -0.35
N SER A 22 -1.19 -12.33 -0.13
CA SER A 22 -0.86 -11.15 0.68
C SER A 22 -1.46 -11.21 2.09
N ASP A 23 -0.67 -10.81 3.09
CA ASP A 23 -1.17 -10.59 4.45
C ASP A 23 -1.89 -9.22 4.58
N ARG A 24 -1.47 -8.25 3.76
CA ARG A 24 -1.97 -6.87 3.74
C ARG A 24 -1.96 -6.31 2.32
N ILE A 25 -2.92 -5.43 2.01
CA ILE A 25 -3.04 -4.77 0.70
C ILE A 25 -3.07 -3.26 0.92
N ALA A 26 -2.27 -2.52 0.17
CA ALA A 26 -2.40 -1.08 0.00
C ALA A 26 -2.66 -0.79 -1.47
N VAL A 27 -3.52 0.17 -1.77
CA VAL A 27 -3.88 0.54 -3.14
C VAL A 27 -3.18 1.84 -3.50
N MET A 28 -2.53 1.86 -4.67
CA MET A 28 -1.99 3.07 -5.27
C MET A 28 -2.98 3.62 -6.30
N HIS A 29 -3.34 4.89 -6.17
CA HIS A 29 -4.19 5.60 -7.13
C HIS A 29 -3.71 7.06 -7.24
N ASP A 30 -3.52 7.54 -8.48
CA ASP A 30 -3.07 8.91 -8.79
C ASP A 30 -1.80 9.38 -8.02
N GLY A 31 -0.83 8.47 -7.85
CA GLY A 31 0.43 8.76 -7.16
C GLY A 31 0.34 8.71 -5.63
N GLU A 32 -0.83 8.42 -5.07
CA GLU A 32 -1.05 8.28 -3.64
C GLU A 32 -1.28 6.82 -3.25
N ILE A 33 -0.91 6.46 -2.01
CA ILE A 33 -1.04 5.10 -1.47
C ILE A 33 -1.99 5.13 -0.27
N SER A 34 -2.95 4.21 -0.25
CA SER A 34 -3.85 4.02 0.89
C SER A 34 -3.12 3.44 2.10
N GLU A 35 -3.76 3.53 3.26
CA GLU A 35 -3.36 2.71 4.41
C GLU A 35 -3.35 1.22 4.09
N PRO A 36 -2.39 0.43 4.61
CA PRO A 36 -2.35 -1.01 4.38
C PRO A 36 -3.46 -1.74 5.15
N ILE A 37 -4.38 -2.34 4.42
CA ILE A 37 -5.56 -3.08 4.91
C ILE A 37 -5.16 -4.54 5.17
N PRO A 38 -5.41 -5.09 6.38
CA PRO A 38 -5.28 -6.53 6.61
C PRO A 38 -6.18 -7.32 5.66
N ILE A 39 -5.67 -8.43 5.10
CA ILE A 39 -6.44 -9.23 4.14
C ILE A 39 -7.80 -9.72 4.71
N ALA A 40 -7.85 -9.98 6.02
CA ALA A 40 -9.07 -10.37 6.73
C ALA A 40 -10.17 -9.28 6.72
N GLU A 41 -9.81 -8.02 6.46
CA GLU A 41 -10.71 -6.87 6.38
C GLU A 41 -10.86 -6.33 4.94
N ALA A 42 -10.19 -6.96 3.98
CA ALA A 42 -10.24 -6.61 2.57
C ALA A 42 -11.41 -7.30 1.88
N THR A 43 -12.11 -6.57 1.03
CA THR A 43 -13.10 -7.13 0.10
C THR A 43 -12.78 -6.64 -1.29
N LEU A 44 -13.13 -7.43 -2.31
CA LEU A 44 -12.90 -7.05 -3.70
C LEU A 44 -13.58 -5.72 -4.04
N GLU A 45 -14.77 -5.47 -3.50
CA GLU A 45 -15.48 -4.19 -3.63
C GLU A 45 -14.70 -3.03 -3.00
N LYS A 46 -14.22 -3.18 -1.75
CA LYS A 46 -13.43 -2.14 -1.06
C LYS A 46 -12.15 -1.82 -1.81
N ILE A 47 -11.44 -2.84 -2.28
CA ILE A 47 -10.21 -2.66 -3.06
C ILE A 47 -10.52 -2.00 -4.40
N GLY A 48 -11.54 -2.46 -5.12
CA GLY A 48 -11.98 -1.86 -6.38
C GLY A 48 -12.42 -0.40 -6.23
N LEU A 49 -13.09 -0.06 -5.14
CA LEU A 49 -13.46 1.33 -4.81
C LEU A 49 -12.21 2.21 -4.62
N LEU A 50 -11.21 1.74 -3.86
CA LEU A 50 -9.94 2.45 -3.69
C LEU A 50 -9.18 2.61 -5.01
N MET A 51 -9.17 1.58 -5.86
CA MET A 51 -8.57 1.64 -7.20
C MET A 51 -9.29 2.66 -8.10
N GLY A 52 -10.59 2.85 -7.90
CA GLY A 52 -11.41 3.87 -8.56
C GLY A 52 -11.36 5.25 -7.89
N GLY A 53 -10.49 5.46 -6.89
CA GLY A 53 -10.31 6.74 -6.21
C GLY A 53 -11.35 7.05 -5.12
N ALA A 54 -12.16 6.09 -4.71
CA ALA A 54 -13.13 6.29 -3.63
C ALA A 54 -12.44 6.23 -2.25
N ASN A 55 -12.40 7.39 -1.59
CA ASN A 55 -11.96 7.63 -0.23
C ASN A 55 -10.44 7.48 0.05
N PRO A 56 -9.71 8.59 0.11
CA PRO A 56 -8.29 8.60 0.44
C PRO A 56 -8.11 8.74 1.96
N GLY A 57 -7.86 7.61 2.63
CA GLY A 57 -7.08 7.62 3.86
C GLY A 57 -5.65 7.99 3.50
N HIS A 58 -5.38 9.30 3.35
CA HIS A 58 -4.10 9.81 2.91
C HIS A 58 -3.04 9.64 4.01
N HIS A 59 -2.07 8.77 3.78
CA HIS A 59 -0.74 8.98 4.34
C HIS A 59 0.08 9.73 3.30
N SER A 60 0.38 11.01 3.58
CA SER A 60 1.57 11.62 2.99
C SER A 60 2.76 10.86 3.59
N PRO A 61 3.51 10.06 2.81
CA PRO A 61 4.67 9.38 3.37
C PRO A 61 5.62 10.47 3.85
N LEU A 62 6.16 10.26 5.05
CA LEU A 62 7.18 11.09 5.66
C LEU A 62 8.34 11.30 4.67
N VAL A 63 8.28 12.37 3.87
CA VAL A 63 9.48 13.12 3.54
C VAL A 63 9.66 14.04 4.74
N GLU A 64 10.25 13.50 5.82
CA GLU A 64 11.15 14.35 6.59
C GLU A 64 12.17 14.83 5.56
N THR A 65 11.95 16.05 5.07
CA THR A 65 12.99 16.79 4.39
C THR A 65 14.13 16.74 5.38
N LEU A 66 15.20 16.02 5.04
CA LEU A 66 16.47 16.19 5.70
C LEU A 66 16.84 17.65 5.43
N SER A 67 16.33 18.56 6.26
CA SER A 67 16.89 19.88 6.49
C SER A 67 18.22 19.64 7.20
N GLY A 68 19.15 19.03 6.46
CA GLY A 68 20.56 19.26 6.65
C GLY A 68 20.83 20.65 6.10
N GLU A 69 20.56 21.66 6.93
CA GLU A 69 21.34 22.90 6.87
C GLU A 69 22.80 22.51 7.09
N GLY A 70 23.47 22.19 5.98
CA GLY A 70 24.91 22.07 5.90
C GLY A 70 25.49 23.47 5.84
N ALA A 71 25.95 23.93 7.00
CA ALA A 71 26.98 24.94 7.22
C ALA A 71 27.67 25.52 5.98
N ALA A 72 27.40 26.81 5.72
CA ALA A 72 28.40 27.84 5.37
C ALA A 72 27.77 29.23 5.54
#